data_AF-A0A2G2QY71-F1
#
_entry.id   AF-A0A2G2QY71-F1
#
_cell.length_a   1.000
_cell.length_b   1.000
_cell.length_c   1.000
_cell.angle_alpha   90.00
_cell.angle_beta   90.00
_cell.angle_gamma   90.00
#
_symmetry.space_group_name_H-M   'P 1'
#
loop_
_entity.id
_entity.type
_entity.pdbx_description
1 polymer ?
#
loop_
_entity_poly.entity_id
_entity_poly.type
_entity_poly.pdbx_seq_one_letter_code
_entity_poly.pdbx_strand_id
1 'polypeptide(L)'
;MSIPAKAWKEVGLWLGVSIMLAYGILQFFTQWRTILRAFSGLGKKKDDDTPEIVKITEVPASWFVVGTLVSGTAAILLANSAFGIPFHYGALAVGLTFFLAMVAARATGESDITPVGAMGKIMQLTFGTLTPQSASANLMSASITANSAGSAADLLN
;
A
#
# COMPACT_ATOMS: atom_id res chain seq x y z
N MET A 1 -40.88 19.55 0.83
CA MET A 1 -40.80 19.27 2.28
C MET A 1 -39.46 18.59 2.54
N SER A 2 -38.46 19.37 2.95
CA SER A 2 -37.06 18.96 3.13
C SER A 2 -36.92 18.15 4.42
N ILE A 3 -36.66 16.85 4.26
CA ILE A 3 -36.55 15.90 5.37
C ILE A 3 -35.31 16.28 6.21
N PRO A 4 -35.46 16.62 7.51
CA PRO A 4 -34.36 17.10 8.37
C PRO A 4 -33.18 16.11 8.46
N ALA A 5 -33.41 14.82 8.17
CA ALA A 5 -32.37 13.79 8.13
C ALA A 5 -31.27 14.02 7.08
N LYS A 6 -31.52 14.78 6.00
CA LYS A 6 -30.47 15.09 5.00
C LYS A 6 -29.45 16.09 5.53
N ALA A 7 -29.88 17.10 6.29
CA ALA A 7 -29.00 18.13 6.86
C ALA A 7 -28.01 17.55 7.88
N TRP A 8 -28.44 16.60 8.72
CA TRP A 8 -27.56 15.92 9.68
C TRP A 8 -26.47 15.08 8.99
N LYS A 9 -26.79 14.48 7.83
CA LYS A 9 -25.79 13.76 7.02
C LYS A 9 -24.77 14.70 6.40
N GLU A 10 -25.20 15.87 5.93
CA GLU A 10 -24.30 16.87 5.34
C GLU A 10 -23.35 17.49 6.38
N VAL A 11 -23.84 17.83 7.58
CA VAL A 11 -23.02 18.32 8.69
C VAL A 11 -22.04 17.24 9.17
N GLY A 12 -22.49 15.98 9.27
CA GLY A 12 -21.64 14.84 9.62
C GLY A 12 -20.57 14.54 8.58
N LEU A 13 -20.88 14.69 7.28
CA LEU A 13 -19.90 14.58 6.20
C LEU A 13 -18.85 15.68 6.27
N TRP A 14 -19.25 16.93 6.51
CA TRP A 14 -18.32 18.06 6.61
C TRP A 14 -17.33 17.92 7.77
N LEU A 15 -17.81 17.53 8.96
CA LEU A 15 -16.94 17.27 10.10
C LEU A 15 -16.11 15.99 9.93
N GLY A 16 -16.73 14.92 9.45
CA GLY A 16 -16.07 13.62 9.27
C GLY A 16 -14.94 13.67 8.24
N VAL A 17 -15.16 14.32 7.10
CA VAL A 17 -14.14 14.47 6.04
C VAL A 17 -12.97 15.32 6.56
N SER A 18 -13.25 16.41 7.28
CA SER A 18 -12.22 17.27 7.86
C SER A 18 -11.34 16.54 8.89
N ILE A 19 -11.96 15.71 9.74
CA ILE A 19 -11.25 14.87 10.72
C ILE A 19 -10.41 13.79 10.05
N MET A 20 -10.93 13.11 9.02
CA MET A 20 -10.16 12.12 8.26
C MET A 20 -8.95 12.76 7.55
N LEU A 21 -9.12 13.96 6.99
CA LEU A 21 -8.02 14.74 6.39
C LEU A 21 -6.97 15.13 7.43
N ALA A 22 -7.40 15.67 8.58
CA ALA A 22 -6.50 16.06 9.67
C ALA A 22 -5.71 14.85 10.19
N TYR A 23 -6.37 13.71 10.40
CA TYR A 23 -5.72 12.46 10.79
C TYR A 23 -4.76 11.94 9.70
N GLY A 24 -5.16 12.05 8.44
CA GLY A 24 -4.35 11.76 7.26
C GLY A 24 -3.02 12.53 7.28
N ILE A 25 -3.10 13.85 7.45
CA ILE A 25 -1.94 14.74 7.49
C ILE A 25 -1.09 14.47 8.74
N LEU A 26 -1.72 14.37 9.91
CA LEU A 26 -1.05 14.14 11.19
C LEU A 26 -0.20 12.87 11.15
N GLN A 27 -0.79 11.72 10.77
CA GLN A 27 -0.05 10.46 10.78
C GLN A 27 0.98 10.37 9.64
N PHE A 28 0.81 11.08 8.51
CA PHE A 28 1.91 11.25 7.54
C PHE A 28 3.10 11.99 8.18
N PHE A 29 2.82 13.08 8.91
CA PHE A 29 3.82 13.85 9.63
C PHE A 29 4.50 13.05 10.74
N THR A 30 3.76 12.23 11.49
CA THR A 30 4.36 11.40 12.56
C THR A 30 5.24 10.29 11.99
N GLN A 31 4.85 9.71 10.85
CA GLN A 31 5.53 8.56 10.26
C GLN A 31 6.64 8.92 9.26
N TRP A 32 6.92 10.22 9.02
CA TRP A 32 7.89 10.68 8.02
C TRP A 32 9.29 10.09 8.20
N ARG A 33 9.77 9.92 9.44
CA ARG A 33 11.08 9.29 9.72
C ARG A 33 11.09 7.82 9.36
N THR A 34 10.00 7.11 9.64
CA THR A 34 9.84 5.70 9.29
C THR A 34 9.82 5.54 7.78
N ILE A 35 9.08 6.40 7.07
CA ILE A 35 9.06 6.45 5.60
C ILE A 35 10.47 6.70 5.05
N LEU A 36 11.16 7.75 5.49
CA LEU A 36 12.50 8.10 5.01
C LEU A 36 13.54 7.03 5.29
N ARG A 37 13.48 6.38 6.46
CA ARG A 37 14.38 5.26 6.77
C ARG A 37 14.13 4.09 5.82
N ALA A 38 12.87 3.76 5.60
CA ALA A 38 12.48 2.70 4.68
C ALA A 38 12.96 2.96 3.25
N PHE A 39 12.95 4.23 2.79
CA PHE A 39 13.56 4.62 1.49
C PHE A 39 15.09 4.69 1.51
N SER A 40 15.72 5.09 2.63
CA SER A 40 17.19 5.18 2.74
C SER A 40 17.89 3.82 2.68
N GLY A 41 17.20 2.74 3.05
CA GLY A 41 17.69 1.37 2.96
C GLY A 41 17.72 0.81 1.54
N LEU A 42 16.93 1.37 0.60
CA LEU A 42 16.89 0.90 -0.80
C LEU A 42 18.20 1.15 -1.57
N GLY A 43 19.02 2.12 -1.13
CA GLY A 43 20.29 2.47 -1.78
C GLY A 43 21.51 1.71 -1.25
N LYS A 44 21.36 0.90 -0.19
CA LYS A 44 22.50 0.20 0.42
C LYS A 44 22.73 -1.12 -0.30
N LYS A 45 23.78 -1.15 -1.13
CA LYS A 45 24.23 -2.34 -1.87
C LYS A 45 24.49 -3.48 -0.86
N LYS A 46 23.78 -4.60 -1.03
CA LYS A 46 23.90 -5.79 -0.17
C LYS A 46 25.31 -6.37 -0.38
N ASP A 47 26.12 -6.40 0.67
CA ASP A 47 27.43 -7.06 0.65
C ASP A 47 27.23 -8.57 0.50
N ASP A 48 28.07 -9.17 -0.36
CA ASP A 48 27.93 -10.50 -0.94
C ASP A 48 28.50 -11.60 -0.03
N ASP A 49 28.02 -11.67 1.22
CA ASP A 49 28.56 -12.61 2.21
C ASP A 49 27.45 -13.38 2.94
N THR A 50 26.59 -14.06 2.16
CA THR A 50 25.55 -14.97 2.70
C THR A 50 25.93 -16.43 2.46
N PRO A 51 26.01 -17.29 3.50
CA PRO A 51 26.51 -18.66 3.40
C PRO A 51 25.61 -19.57 2.55
N GLU A 52 26.25 -20.52 1.86
CA GLU A 52 25.73 -21.42 0.82
C GLU A 52 24.51 -22.27 1.25
N ILE A 53 24.27 -22.43 2.55
CA ILE A 53 23.16 -23.21 3.13
C ILE A 53 21.78 -22.57 2.84
N VAL A 54 21.73 -21.25 2.58
CA VAL A 54 20.47 -20.54 2.26
C VAL A 54 19.96 -20.86 0.84
N LYS A 55 20.86 -21.14 -0.11
CA LYS A 55 20.50 -21.35 -1.53
C LYS A 55 19.70 -22.62 -1.82
N ILE A 56 19.76 -23.62 -0.94
CA ILE A 56 19.05 -24.90 -1.12
C ILE A 56 17.60 -24.80 -0.59
N THR A 57 17.32 -23.86 0.31
CA THR A 57 15.99 -23.68 0.94
C THR A 57 15.18 -22.57 0.26
N GLU A 58 15.80 -21.71 -0.54
CA GLU A 58 15.11 -20.66 -1.28
C GLU A 58 14.25 -21.26 -2.41
N VAL A 59 12.94 -21.10 -2.29
CA VAL A 59 11.96 -21.46 -3.32
C VAL A 59 12.41 -20.82 -4.64
N PRO A 60 12.42 -21.56 -5.77
CA PRO A 60 12.91 -21.04 -7.03
C PRO A 60 12.22 -19.71 -7.36
N ALA A 61 13.03 -18.69 -7.66
CA ALA A 61 12.54 -17.34 -7.93
C ALA A 61 11.49 -17.30 -9.06
N SER A 62 11.51 -18.29 -9.97
CA SER A 62 10.47 -18.48 -10.98
C SER A 62 9.08 -18.70 -10.39
N TRP A 63 8.96 -19.43 -9.28
CA TRP A 63 7.69 -19.67 -8.59
C TRP A 63 7.17 -18.37 -7.96
N PHE A 64 8.06 -17.56 -7.40
CA PHE A 64 7.73 -16.23 -6.90
C PHE A 64 7.26 -15.29 -8.03
N VAL A 65 7.96 -15.31 -9.17
CA VAL A 65 7.58 -14.49 -10.35
C VAL A 65 6.23 -14.92 -10.90
N VAL A 66 5.98 -16.22 -11.06
CA VAL A 66 4.69 -16.75 -11.53
C VAL A 66 3.58 -16.43 -10.54
N GLY A 67 3.81 -16.65 -9.24
CA GLY A 67 2.85 -16.33 -8.19
C GLY A 67 2.51 -14.84 -8.15
N THR A 68 3.50 -13.96 -8.29
CA THR A 68 3.31 -12.50 -8.35
C THR A 68 2.57 -12.07 -9.61
N LEU A 69 2.87 -12.66 -10.76
CA LEU A 69 2.17 -12.36 -12.02
C LEU A 69 0.70 -12.81 -11.98
N VAL A 70 0.43 -14.02 -11.49
CA VAL A 70 -0.93 -14.55 -11.39
C VAL A 70 -1.75 -13.76 -10.38
N SER A 71 -1.23 -13.56 -9.16
CA SER A 71 -1.92 -12.80 -8.12
C SER A 71 -2.07 -11.31 -8.48
N GLY A 72 -1.05 -10.70 -9.08
CA GLY A 72 -1.08 -9.32 -9.57
C GLY A 72 -2.12 -9.13 -10.67
N THR A 73 -2.18 -10.04 -11.64
CA THR A 73 -3.20 -10.01 -12.71
C THR A 73 -4.60 -10.19 -12.14
N ALA A 74 -4.79 -11.13 -11.20
CA ALA A 74 -6.05 -11.32 -10.51
C ALA A 74 -6.48 -10.06 -9.74
N ALA A 75 -5.55 -9.39 -9.05
CA ALA A 75 -5.82 -8.14 -8.34
C ALA A 75 -6.26 -7.01 -9.30
N ILE A 76 -5.64 -6.91 -10.48
CA ILE A 76 -6.03 -5.95 -11.52
C ILE A 76 -7.45 -6.24 -12.05
N LEU A 77 -7.76 -7.52 -12.32
CA LEU A 77 -9.09 -7.93 -12.80
C LEU A 77 -10.18 -7.65 -11.76
N LEU A 78 -9.89 -7.92 -10.49
CA LEU A 78 -10.79 -7.61 -9.38
C LEU A 78 -10.96 -6.08 -9.20
N ALA A 79 -9.87 -5.31 -9.30
CA ALA A 79 -9.93 -3.85 -9.23
C ALA A 79 -10.79 -3.25 -10.36
N ASN A 80 -10.70 -3.83 -11.57
CA ASN A 80 -11.52 -3.43 -12.70
C ASN A 80 -12.99 -3.83 -12.53
N SER A 81 -13.28 -5.07 -12.15
CA SER A 81 -14.66 -5.57 -12.06
C SER A 81 -15.42 -5.03 -10.84
N ALA A 82 -14.74 -4.87 -9.69
CA ALA A 82 -15.39 -4.43 -8.45
C ALA A 82 -15.47 -2.90 -8.32
N PHE A 83 -14.49 -2.17 -8.86
CA PHE A 83 -14.35 -0.71 -8.65
C PHE A 83 -14.28 0.10 -9.94
N GLY A 84 -14.36 -0.53 -11.12
CA GLY A 84 -14.31 0.16 -12.41
C GLY A 84 -12.96 0.80 -12.72
N ILE A 85 -11.88 0.36 -12.06
CA ILE A 85 -10.55 0.95 -12.22
C ILE A 85 -9.97 0.53 -13.58
N PRO A 86 -9.51 1.46 -14.44
CA PRO A 86 -8.88 1.11 -15.71
C PRO A 86 -7.63 0.26 -15.50
N PHE A 87 -7.36 -0.69 -16.41
CA PHE A 87 -6.26 -1.65 -16.30
C PHE A 87 -4.89 -0.98 -16.09
N HIS A 88 -4.66 0.18 -16.69
CA HIS A 88 -3.41 0.96 -16.56
C HIS A 88 -3.16 1.39 -15.11
N TYR A 89 -4.21 1.85 -14.43
CA TYR A 89 -4.16 2.26 -13.03
C TYR A 89 -4.06 1.06 -12.09
N GLY A 90 -4.71 -0.07 -12.42
CA GLY A 90 -4.52 -1.33 -11.70
C GLY A 90 -3.09 -1.85 -11.77
N ALA A 91 -2.48 -1.83 -12.96
CA ALA A 91 -1.08 -2.25 -13.15
C ALA A 91 -0.11 -1.35 -12.38
N LEU A 92 -0.33 -0.03 -12.41
CA LEU A 92 0.43 0.93 -11.61
C LEU A 92 0.28 0.66 -10.11
N ALA A 93 -0.93 0.30 -9.66
CA ALA A 93 -1.21 -0.01 -8.25
C ALA A 93 -0.46 -1.26 -7.79
N VAL A 94 -0.48 -2.33 -8.58
CA VAL A 94 0.25 -3.57 -8.28
C VAL A 94 1.76 -3.31 -8.27
N GLY A 95 2.27 -2.54 -9.22
CA GLY A 95 3.69 -2.15 -9.26
C GLY A 95 4.11 -1.39 -8.00
N LEU A 96 3.38 -0.33 -7.63
CA LEU A 96 3.65 0.40 -6.39
C LEU A 96 3.52 -0.50 -5.16
N THR A 97 2.49 -1.35 -5.08
CA THR A 97 2.29 -2.29 -3.98
C THR A 97 3.49 -3.20 -3.81
N PHE A 98 4.06 -3.71 -4.92
CA PHE A 98 5.24 -4.56 -4.90
C PHE A 98 6.47 -3.82 -4.33
N PHE A 99 6.73 -2.59 -4.80
CA PHE A 99 7.83 -1.78 -4.27
C PHE A 99 7.64 -1.44 -2.78
N LEU A 100 6.42 -1.07 -2.39
CA LEU A 100 6.09 -0.75 -1.01
C LEU A 100 6.21 -2.00 -0.12
N ALA A 101 5.75 -3.17 -0.56
CA ALA A 101 5.90 -4.43 0.19
C ALA A 101 7.37 -4.80 0.41
N MET A 102 8.24 -4.63 -0.59
CA MET A 102 9.69 -4.82 -0.41
C MET A 102 10.29 -3.87 0.63
N VAL A 103 9.87 -2.60 0.60
CA VAL A 103 10.28 -1.58 1.58
C VAL A 103 9.80 -1.97 3.00
N ALA A 104 8.57 -2.49 3.12
CA ALA A 104 8.00 -2.92 4.40
C ALA A 104 8.74 -4.13 4.97
N ALA A 105 8.97 -5.16 4.14
CA ALA A 105 9.73 -6.34 4.52
C ALA A 105 11.10 -6.01 5.13
N ARG A 106 11.79 -5.02 4.55
CA ARG A 106 13.09 -4.56 5.05
C ARG A 106 12.99 -3.76 6.35
N ALA A 107 12.06 -2.81 6.42
CA ALA A 107 11.83 -2.04 7.64
C ALA A 107 11.42 -2.94 8.83
N THR A 108 10.67 -4.00 8.54
CA THR A 108 10.24 -5.01 9.52
C THR A 108 11.45 -5.80 10.03
N GLY A 109 12.28 -6.33 9.13
CA GLY A 109 13.47 -7.08 9.52
C GLY A 109 14.52 -6.28 10.29
N GLU A 110 14.59 -4.95 10.10
CA GLU A 110 15.55 -4.08 10.79
C GLU A 110 15.02 -3.44 12.08
N SER A 111 13.71 -3.29 12.25
CA SER A 111 13.14 -2.48 13.33
C SER A 111 11.89 -3.07 13.99
N ASP A 112 11.49 -4.30 13.62
CA ASP A 112 10.28 -4.98 14.15
C ASP A 112 8.99 -4.17 13.95
N ILE A 113 9.01 -3.19 13.04
CA ILE A 113 7.88 -2.29 12.77
C ILE A 113 7.56 -2.29 11.27
N THR A 114 6.34 -2.72 10.96
CA THR A 114 5.78 -2.72 9.61
C THR A 114 5.12 -1.36 9.30
N PRO A 115 5.60 -0.54 8.36
CA PRO A 115 5.02 0.79 8.07
C PRO A 115 3.75 0.72 7.19
N VAL A 116 2.82 -0.20 7.50
CA VAL A 116 1.61 -0.49 6.69
C VAL A 116 0.72 0.76 6.53
N GLY A 117 0.52 1.52 7.61
CA GLY A 117 -0.29 2.74 7.58
C GLY A 117 0.34 3.88 6.74
N ALA A 118 1.66 3.99 6.75
CA ALA A 118 2.37 4.99 5.95
C ALA A 118 2.28 4.67 4.46
N MET A 119 2.36 3.38 4.12
CA MET A 119 2.26 2.87 2.75
C MET A 119 0.88 3.06 2.15
N GLY A 120 -0.18 2.83 2.93
CA GLY A 120 -1.54 3.16 2.53
C GLY A 120 -1.70 4.65 2.16
N LYS A 121 -1.05 5.55 2.90
CA LYS A 121 -1.10 7.00 2.62
C LYS A 121 -0.33 7.43 1.39
N ILE A 122 0.81 6.82 1.13
CA ILE A 122 1.57 7.06 -0.12
C ILE A 122 0.69 6.67 -1.31
N MET A 123 0.04 5.51 -1.24
CA MET A 123 -0.90 5.08 -2.29
C MET A 123 -2.10 6.02 -2.42
N GLN A 124 -2.66 6.50 -1.30
CA GLN A 124 -3.75 7.49 -1.31
C GLN A 124 -3.33 8.82 -1.96
N LEU A 125 -2.08 9.25 -1.77
CA LEU A 125 -1.55 10.46 -2.40
C LEU A 125 -1.30 10.24 -3.89
N THR A 126 -0.71 9.10 -4.27
CA THR A 126 -0.42 8.76 -5.66
C THR A 126 -1.72 8.60 -6.48
N PHE A 127 -2.69 7.84 -5.99
CA PHE A 127 -3.96 7.67 -6.69
C PHE A 127 -4.90 8.87 -6.52
N GLY A 128 -4.75 9.65 -5.44
CA GLY A 128 -5.46 10.91 -5.25
C GLY A 128 -5.03 11.99 -6.25
N THR A 129 -3.75 12.00 -6.63
CA THR A 129 -3.22 12.90 -7.67
C THR A 129 -3.47 12.37 -9.08
N LEU A 130 -3.36 11.06 -9.30
CA LEU A 130 -3.54 10.43 -10.63
C LEU A 130 -5.00 10.22 -11.04
N THR A 131 -5.92 10.03 -10.09
CA THR A 131 -7.34 9.76 -10.37
C THR A 131 -8.24 10.56 -9.42
N PRO A 132 -8.25 11.90 -9.53
CA PRO A 132 -9.06 12.76 -8.65
C PRO A 132 -10.58 12.53 -8.80
N GLN A 133 -11.00 11.85 -9.87
CA GLN A 133 -12.41 11.61 -10.20
C GLN A 133 -13.05 10.46 -9.41
N SER A 134 -12.27 9.60 -8.72
CA SER A 134 -12.82 8.50 -7.92
C SER A 134 -12.08 8.31 -6.59
N ALA A 135 -12.62 8.95 -5.54
CA ALA A 135 -12.14 8.77 -4.18
C ALA A 135 -12.27 7.31 -3.70
N SER A 136 -13.27 6.57 -4.21
CA SER A 136 -13.43 5.14 -3.92
C SER A 136 -12.29 4.31 -4.51
N ALA A 137 -11.92 4.54 -5.77
CA ALA A 137 -10.79 3.83 -6.38
C ALA A 137 -9.47 4.10 -5.65
N ASN A 138 -9.25 5.36 -5.26
CA ASN A 138 -8.07 5.77 -4.50
C ASN A 138 -8.00 5.10 -3.10
N LEU A 139 -9.13 5.04 -2.40
CA LEU A 139 -9.19 4.41 -1.09
C LEU A 139 -8.98 2.89 -1.18
N MET A 140 -9.61 2.22 -2.15
CA MET A 140 -9.52 0.77 -2.29
C MET A 140 -8.13 0.32 -2.75
N SER A 141 -7.47 1.03 -3.66
CA SER A 141 -6.10 0.70 -4.06
C SER A 141 -5.13 0.82 -2.88
N ALA A 142 -5.30 1.84 -2.04
CA ALA A 142 -4.54 2.00 -0.82
C ALA A 142 -4.81 0.88 0.20
N SER A 143 -6.07 0.48 0.38
CA SER A 143 -6.44 -0.64 1.26
C SER A 143 -5.85 -1.96 0.77
N ILE A 144 -5.90 -2.25 -0.54
CA ILE A 144 -5.31 -3.46 -1.12
C ILE A 144 -3.79 -3.48 -0.86
N THR A 145 -3.14 -2.33 -1.05
CA THR A 145 -1.69 -2.19 -0.84
C THR A 145 -1.31 -2.41 0.62
N ALA A 146 -2.03 -1.78 1.54
CA ALA A 146 -1.78 -1.88 2.97
C ALA A 146 -1.95 -3.33 3.45
N ASN A 147 -3.03 -4.02 3.06
CA ASN A 147 -3.23 -5.43 3.44
C ASN A 147 -2.17 -6.34 2.83
N SER A 148 -1.84 -6.16 1.55
CA SER A 148 -0.82 -6.98 0.87
C SER A 148 0.57 -6.81 1.49
N ALA A 149 0.95 -5.56 1.82
CA ALA A 149 2.21 -5.26 2.48
C ALA A 149 2.24 -5.75 3.94
N GLY A 150 1.11 -5.66 4.65
CA GLY A 150 0.96 -6.21 6.01
C GLY A 150 1.14 -7.72 6.02
N SER A 151 0.43 -8.44 5.16
CA SER A 151 0.57 -9.90 5.05
C SER A 151 1.98 -10.33 4.63
N ALA A 152 2.67 -9.56 3.79
CA ALA A 152 4.07 -9.84 3.44
C ALA A 152 5.03 -9.64 4.63
N ALA A 153 4.72 -8.68 5.51
CA ALA A 153 5.52 -8.43 6.70
C ALA A 153 5.24 -9.45 7.82
N ASP A 154 3.98 -9.89 7.96
CA ASP A 154 3.60 -10.96 8.90
C ASP A 154 4.29 -12.29 8.55
N LEU A 155 4.55 -12.56 7.27
CA LEU A 155 5.30 -13.76 6.84
C LEU A 155 6.80 -13.72 7.23
N LEU A 156 7.32 -12.56 7.63
CA LEU A 156 8.72 -12.36 7.98
C LEU A 156 8.98 -12.29 9.49
N ASN A 157 7.92 -12.28 10.30
CA ASN A 157 7.97 -12.30 11.77
C ASN A 157 7.73 -13.72 12.29
#